data_AF-G1UXT0-F1
#
_entry.id   AF-G1UXT0-F1
#
_cell.length_a   1.000
_cell.length_b   1.000
_cell.length_c   1.000
_cell.angle_alpha   90.00
_cell.angle_beta   90.00
_cell.angle_gamma   90.00
#
_symmetry.space_group_name_H-M   'P 1'
#
loop_
_entity.id
_entity.type
_entity.pdbx_description
1 polymer ?
#
loop_
_entity_poly.entity_id
_entity_poly.type
_entity_poly.pdbx_seq_one_letter_code
_entity_poly.pdbx_strand_id
1 'polypeptide(L)'
;MSDIILDILRRYVDGTKIKKASARSGGEYHSPCPKCGGTDRFCVFPEQPGGALAMQHGITGTWACPRHCQEGGDAIDLLTWAGGLTFREACEELRIDLPERTQEERRRYRPLRPLTAHGTDTWTPTSYAPPPEAWLTQATKLATEAHARLLETPSILSYLAKRGLPLEAVQRYGLGYIEGEDNTGKYLYRQRAAFGLPPKERDGKPVRALRIPRGITIPCWSDGGHTQALRVRIRKRNADLAEGEDKYILIAQPAPPYSAPLRLAPIGVAPELATWAVVESELDAMLIHHACGGKIGALAILTASGKPDAAAHAALSAAARILMVMDWDAKPDGDIPTASNWRWWRDRYPQAKLWPVPAGKDPGEAFAKGVDIREWLRGGCPASCPLTAPESGPQPQAQPEPEPMGALPDGTVAAEGEDSLILPDYLERRDIPADVLTLARIWRGKPIRFVRDGNGGWEWRYDYRWAAAHPDDMQAFMSFQSESAAIWDWLSGHRDYEITSRNFLSIWG
;
A
#
# COMPACT_ATOMS: atom_id res chain seq x y z
N MET A 1 -43.49 -24.86 14.22
CA MET A 1 -42.04 -24.89 13.93
C MET A 1 -41.87 -24.07 12.68
N SER A 2 -41.11 -22.98 12.73
CA SER A 2 -41.05 -22.01 11.65
C SER A 2 -40.16 -22.55 10.52
N ASP A 3 -40.75 -22.77 9.35
CA ASP A 3 -40.06 -23.19 8.12
C ASP A 3 -39.21 -22.07 7.50
N ILE A 4 -38.42 -21.35 8.32
CA ILE A 4 -37.73 -20.09 7.97
C ILE A 4 -36.92 -20.23 6.68
N ILE A 5 -36.15 -21.31 6.55
CA ILE A 5 -35.32 -21.53 5.36
C ILE A 5 -36.13 -21.78 4.08
N LEU A 6 -37.32 -22.39 4.20
CA LEU A 6 -38.22 -22.57 3.06
C LEU A 6 -38.92 -21.25 2.71
N ASP A 7 -39.26 -20.44 3.71
CA ASP A 7 -39.81 -19.09 3.50
C ASP A 7 -38.81 -18.17 2.80
N ILE A 8 -37.53 -18.28 3.14
CA ILE A 8 -36.45 -17.60 2.42
C ILE A 8 -36.37 -18.10 0.98
N LEU A 9 -36.35 -19.42 0.76
CA LEU A 9 -36.25 -20.00 -0.58
C LEU A 9 -37.42 -19.59 -1.49
N ARG A 10 -38.64 -19.53 -0.96
CA ARG A 10 -39.86 -19.12 -1.70
C ARG A 10 -39.80 -17.71 -2.29
N ARG A 11 -38.87 -16.88 -1.84
CA ARG A 11 -38.66 -15.52 -2.39
C ARG A 11 -37.89 -15.55 -3.71
N TYR A 12 -37.06 -16.58 -3.90
CA TYR A 12 -36.15 -16.67 -5.05
C TYR A 12 -36.58 -17.73 -6.06
N VAL A 13 -37.46 -18.64 -5.66
CA VAL A 13 -37.93 -19.75 -6.48
C VAL A 13 -39.43 -19.88 -6.33
N ASP A 14 -40.11 -20.11 -7.47
CA ASP A 14 -41.55 -20.40 -7.50
C ASP A 14 -41.90 -21.53 -6.52
N GLY A 15 -42.71 -21.20 -5.51
CA GLY A 15 -43.06 -22.09 -4.43
C GLY A 15 -43.75 -23.39 -4.87
N THR A 16 -44.40 -23.40 -6.05
CA THR A 16 -45.01 -24.61 -6.62
C THR A 16 -43.98 -25.66 -7.05
N LYS A 17 -42.72 -25.24 -7.22
CA LYS A 17 -41.60 -26.10 -7.64
C LYS A 17 -40.80 -26.65 -6.46
N ILE A 18 -41.10 -26.25 -5.23
CA ILE A 18 -40.48 -26.78 -4.02
C ILE A 18 -41.23 -28.05 -3.61
N LYS A 19 -40.63 -29.22 -3.88
CA LYS A 19 -41.26 -30.51 -3.64
C LYS A 19 -40.62 -31.21 -2.46
N LYS A 20 -41.45 -31.76 -1.58
CA LYS A 20 -40.97 -32.61 -0.48
C LYS A 20 -40.46 -33.94 -1.05
N ALA A 21 -39.16 -34.18 -0.95
CA ALA A 21 -38.51 -35.40 -1.41
C ALA A 21 -38.53 -36.50 -0.34
N SER A 22 -38.46 -36.14 0.94
CA SER A 22 -38.51 -37.08 2.06
C SER A 22 -39.12 -36.46 3.30
N ALA A 23 -39.75 -37.29 4.15
CA ALA A 23 -40.21 -36.91 5.48
C ALA A 23 -39.24 -37.35 6.60
N ARG A 24 -38.15 -38.05 6.27
CA ARG A 24 -37.16 -38.50 7.25
C ARG A 24 -36.33 -37.32 7.78
N SER A 25 -35.89 -37.42 9.03
CA SER A 25 -35.00 -36.45 9.69
C SER A 25 -35.49 -34.99 9.59
N GLY A 26 -36.80 -34.80 9.78
CA GLY A 26 -37.43 -33.47 9.78
C GLY A 26 -37.71 -32.87 8.40
N GLY A 27 -37.44 -33.63 7.32
CA GLY A 27 -37.90 -33.31 5.97
C GLY A 27 -36.79 -32.83 5.05
N GLU A 28 -36.88 -33.28 3.79
CA GLU A 28 -35.99 -32.88 2.70
C GLU A 28 -36.85 -32.34 1.56
N TYR A 29 -36.49 -31.19 1.05
CA TYR A 29 -37.18 -30.50 -0.03
C TYR A 29 -36.23 -30.25 -1.18
N HIS A 30 -36.71 -30.48 -2.39
CA HIS A 30 -35.98 -30.29 -3.63
C HIS A 30 -36.63 -29.17 -4.45
N SER A 31 -35.80 -28.30 -5.03
CA SER A 31 -36.27 -27.21 -5.88
C SER A 31 -35.29 -26.89 -7.02
N PRO A 32 -35.67 -26.02 -7.96
CA PRO A 32 -34.72 -25.26 -8.75
C PRO A 32 -33.77 -24.45 -7.85
N CYS A 33 -32.54 -24.24 -8.31
CA CYS A 33 -31.58 -23.41 -7.63
C CYS A 33 -31.83 -21.90 -7.91
N PRO A 34 -31.81 -21.03 -6.89
CA PRO A 34 -31.93 -19.57 -7.06
C PRO A 34 -30.92 -18.92 -8.02
N LYS A 35 -29.70 -19.48 -8.14
CA LYS A 35 -28.61 -18.90 -8.95
C LYS A 35 -28.38 -19.62 -10.26
N CYS A 36 -28.26 -20.95 -10.23
CA CYS A 36 -27.95 -21.74 -11.44
C CYS A 36 -29.19 -22.40 -12.08
N GLY A 37 -30.39 -22.19 -11.55
CA GLY A 37 -31.62 -22.79 -12.07
C GLY A 37 -31.68 -24.31 -11.92
N GLY A 38 -32.19 -25.00 -12.94
CA GLY A 38 -32.46 -26.45 -12.90
C GLY A 38 -33.87 -26.78 -12.41
N THR A 39 -34.11 -28.06 -12.08
CA THR A 39 -35.44 -28.60 -11.77
C THR A 39 -35.64 -28.96 -10.31
N ASP A 40 -34.70 -29.68 -9.71
CA ASP A 40 -34.93 -30.41 -8.44
C ASP A 40 -33.63 -30.71 -7.67
N ARG A 41 -32.51 -30.07 -8.03
CA ARG A 41 -31.18 -30.43 -7.47
C ARG A 41 -30.76 -29.57 -6.29
N PHE A 42 -31.54 -28.55 -5.95
CA PHE A 42 -31.31 -27.72 -4.77
C PHE A 42 -32.00 -28.39 -3.59
N CYS A 43 -31.23 -28.87 -2.62
CA CYS A 43 -31.75 -29.58 -1.47
C CYS A 43 -31.85 -28.63 -0.27
N VAL A 44 -32.97 -28.69 0.45
CA VAL A 44 -33.20 -27.95 1.70
C VAL A 44 -33.67 -28.92 2.78
N PHE A 45 -33.10 -28.77 3.97
CA PHE A 45 -33.39 -29.59 5.14
C PHE A 45 -33.80 -28.68 6.31
N PRO A 46 -35.11 -28.40 6.48
CA PRO A 46 -35.58 -27.33 7.39
C PRO A 46 -35.30 -27.57 8.88
N GLU A 47 -35.23 -28.82 9.28
CA GLU A 47 -35.04 -29.23 10.69
C GLU A 47 -33.59 -29.63 10.99
N GLN A 48 -32.68 -29.59 9.99
CA GLN A 48 -31.27 -29.80 10.27
C GLN A 48 -30.71 -28.62 11.07
N PRO A 49 -29.84 -28.88 12.07
CA PRO A 49 -29.22 -27.81 12.82
C PRO A 49 -28.32 -26.98 11.90
N GLY A 50 -28.56 -25.67 11.88
CA GLY A 50 -27.76 -24.69 11.13
C GLY A 50 -26.44 -24.35 11.84
N GLY A 51 -25.82 -23.24 11.44
CA GLY A 51 -24.63 -22.71 12.10
C GLY A 51 -24.90 -22.32 13.56
N ALA A 52 -23.83 -22.27 14.37
CA ALA A 52 -23.94 -22.01 15.81
C ALA A 52 -24.70 -20.71 16.16
N LEU A 53 -24.55 -19.67 15.34
CA LEU A 53 -25.26 -18.41 15.53
C LEU A 53 -26.76 -18.55 15.23
N ALA A 54 -27.13 -19.16 14.10
CA ALA A 54 -28.53 -19.44 13.78
C ALA A 54 -29.18 -20.29 14.88
N MET A 55 -28.48 -21.33 15.35
CA MET A 55 -28.95 -22.22 16.41
C MET A 55 -29.13 -21.51 17.77
N GLN A 56 -28.24 -20.59 18.12
CA GLN A 56 -28.37 -19.79 19.35
C GLN A 56 -29.65 -18.94 19.37
N HIS A 57 -30.16 -18.57 18.19
CA HIS A 57 -31.39 -17.81 18.01
C HIS A 57 -32.59 -18.69 17.60
N GLY A 58 -32.47 -20.02 17.75
CA GLY A 58 -33.57 -20.96 17.46
C GLY A 58 -33.91 -21.12 15.97
N ILE A 59 -33.00 -20.74 15.08
CA ILE A 59 -33.16 -20.85 13.63
C ILE A 59 -32.53 -22.16 13.15
N THR A 60 -33.36 -23.04 12.61
CA THR A 60 -32.94 -24.30 11.99
C THR A 60 -33.01 -24.19 10.46
N GLY A 61 -32.34 -25.12 9.79
CA GLY A 61 -32.38 -25.25 8.34
C GLY A 61 -31.02 -25.18 7.70
N THR A 62 -30.76 -26.13 6.80
CA THR A 62 -29.58 -26.11 5.92
C THR A 62 -29.99 -26.31 4.46
N TRP A 63 -29.13 -25.90 3.54
CA TRP A 63 -29.33 -26.08 2.12
C TRP A 63 -28.02 -26.46 1.42
N ALA A 64 -28.14 -27.10 0.25
CA ALA A 64 -27.02 -27.43 -0.60
C ALA A 64 -27.40 -27.41 -2.09
N CYS A 65 -26.49 -26.90 -2.91
CA CYS A 65 -26.51 -27.01 -4.36
C CYS A 65 -25.30 -27.85 -4.84
N PRO A 66 -25.37 -29.18 -4.77
CA PRO A 66 -24.17 -30.05 -4.77
C PRO A 66 -23.45 -30.20 -6.12
N ARG A 67 -24.02 -29.73 -7.24
CA ARG A 67 -23.43 -30.00 -8.58
C ARG A 67 -22.86 -28.78 -9.29
N HIS A 68 -23.67 -27.72 -9.45
CA HIS A 68 -23.29 -26.59 -10.31
C HIS A 68 -22.66 -25.47 -9.50
N CYS A 69 -23.33 -25.02 -8.43
CA CYS A 69 -22.78 -24.01 -7.54
C CYS A 69 -21.78 -24.60 -6.55
N GLN A 70 -21.97 -25.84 -6.09
CA GLN A 70 -21.18 -26.50 -5.04
C GLN A 70 -21.14 -25.69 -3.72
N GLU A 71 -22.20 -24.94 -3.47
CA GLU A 71 -22.38 -24.11 -2.28
C GLU A 71 -23.44 -24.72 -1.37
N GLY A 72 -23.38 -24.39 -0.08
CA GLY A 72 -24.35 -24.79 0.92
C GLY A 72 -24.10 -24.08 2.24
N GLY A 73 -25.10 -24.10 3.11
CA GLY A 73 -25.02 -23.39 4.38
C GLY A 73 -26.34 -23.37 5.13
N ASP A 74 -26.46 -22.46 6.09
CA ASP A 74 -27.68 -22.25 6.87
C ASP A 74 -28.57 -21.12 6.29
N ALA A 75 -29.59 -20.70 7.04
CA ALA A 75 -30.49 -19.63 6.63
C ALA A 75 -29.79 -18.27 6.39
N ILE A 76 -28.71 -17.97 7.13
CA ILE A 76 -27.91 -16.75 6.93
C ILE A 76 -27.15 -16.88 5.61
N ASP A 77 -26.53 -18.03 5.37
CA ASP A 77 -25.82 -18.30 4.11
C ASP A 77 -26.77 -18.23 2.92
N LEU A 78 -28.03 -18.67 3.06
CA LEU A 78 -29.01 -18.59 1.97
C LEU A 78 -29.38 -17.15 1.61
N LEU A 79 -29.60 -16.28 2.60
CA LEU A 79 -29.92 -14.86 2.39
C LEU A 79 -28.75 -14.11 1.75
N THR A 80 -27.54 -14.35 2.25
CA THR A 80 -26.34 -13.70 1.69
C THR A 80 -26.04 -14.21 0.29
N TRP A 81 -26.12 -15.51 0.07
CA TRP A 81 -25.78 -16.14 -1.22
C TRP A 81 -26.85 -15.91 -2.28
N ALA A 82 -28.12 -16.19 -2.00
CA ALA A 82 -29.21 -16.03 -2.98
C ALA A 82 -29.63 -14.56 -3.12
N GLY A 83 -29.82 -13.86 -2.00
CA GLY A 83 -30.32 -12.48 -1.94
C GLY A 83 -29.27 -11.39 -2.11
N GLY A 84 -27.98 -11.71 -1.97
CA GLY A 84 -26.90 -10.71 -2.05
C GLY A 84 -26.81 -9.80 -0.82
N LEU A 85 -27.49 -10.15 0.28
CA LEU A 85 -27.43 -9.42 1.53
C LEU A 85 -26.02 -9.53 2.13
N THR A 86 -25.58 -8.50 2.85
CA THR A 86 -24.44 -8.61 3.76
C THR A 86 -24.80 -9.47 4.96
N PHE A 87 -23.80 -10.01 5.65
CA PHE A 87 -24.01 -10.79 6.88
C PHE A 87 -24.84 -10.03 7.94
N ARG A 88 -24.66 -8.71 8.06
CA ARG A 88 -25.42 -7.88 9.00
C ARG A 88 -26.88 -7.76 8.60
N GLU A 89 -27.16 -7.47 7.33
CA GLU A 89 -28.53 -7.36 6.82
C GLU A 89 -29.26 -8.70 6.91
N ALA A 90 -28.57 -9.82 6.64
CA ALA A 90 -29.12 -11.15 6.82
C ALA A 90 -29.44 -11.47 8.30
N CYS A 91 -28.56 -11.06 9.23
CA CYS A 91 -28.82 -11.20 10.66
C CYS A 91 -29.99 -10.31 11.11
N GLU A 92 -30.06 -9.07 10.65
CA GLU A 92 -31.16 -8.14 10.96
C GLU A 92 -32.50 -8.67 10.45
N GLU A 93 -32.53 -9.19 9.22
CA GLU A 93 -33.71 -9.81 8.63
C GLU A 93 -34.17 -11.05 9.41
N LEU A 94 -33.22 -11.85 9.88
CA LEU A 94 -33.48 -13.01 10.74
C LEU A 94 -33.72 -12.65 12.21
N ARG A 95 -33.70 -11.35 12.56
CA ARG A 95 -33.83 -10.85 13.95
C ARG A 95 -32.79 -11.47 14.90
N ILE A 96 -31.58 -11.67 14.39
CA ILE A 96 -30.42 -12.09 15.15
C ILE A 96 -29.76 -10.85 15.71
N ASP A 97 -29.90 -10.65 17.02
CA ASP A 97 -29.23 -9.57 17.74
C ASP A 97 -27.72 -9.78 17.74
N LEU A 98 -27.02 -9.00 16.93
CA LEU A 98 -25.56 -8.99 16.90
C LEU A 98 -25.05 -8.08 18.03
N PRO A 99 -24.22 -8.56 18.97
CA PRO A 99 -23.65 -7.70 20.00
C PRO A 99 -22.81 -6.60 19.35
N GLU A 100 -23.02 -5.35 19.78
CA GLU A 100 -22.17 -4.23 19.37
C GLU A 100 -20.75 -4.48 19.87
N ARG A 101 -19.86 -4.78 18.94
CA ARG A 101 -18.43 -4.94 19.22
C ARG A 101 -17.74 -3.60 19.07
N THR A 102 -17.13 -3.15 20.16
CA THR A 102 -16.17 -2.03 20.17
C THR A 102 -15.05 -2.27 19.15
N GLN A 103 -14.40 -1.20 18.68
CA GLN A 103 -13.28 -1.32 17.73
C GLN A 103 -12.14 -2.18 18.30
N GLU A 104 -11.96 -2.15 19.63
CA GLU A 104 -10.99 -2.96 20.37
C GLU A 104 -11.42 -4.44 20.45
N GLU A 105 -12.71 -4.73 20.57
CA GLU A 105 -13.25 -6.09 20.49
C GLU A 105 -13.10 -6.73 19.11
N ARG A 106 -13.20 -5.92 18.05
CA ARG A 106 -12.91 -6.37 16.68
C ARG A 106 -11.44 -6.72 16.49
N ARG A 107 -10.54 -6.09 17.25
CA ARG A 107 -9.09 -6.33 17.24
C ARG A 107 -8.66 -7.52 18.12
N ARG A 108 -9.53 -8.08 18.98
CA ARG A 108 -9.16 -9.24 19.82
C ARG A 108 -8.75 -10.42 18.94
N TYR A 109 -7.61 -11.00 19.30
CA TYR A 109 -7.03 -12.17 18.64
C TYR A 109 -8.04 -13.32 18.65
N ARG A 110 -8.47 -13.78 17.47
CA ARG A 110 -9.15 -15.07 17.32
C ARG A 110 -8.06 -16.12 17.21
N PRO A 111 -8.02 -17.14 18.08
CA PRO A 111 -7.06 -18.23 17.94
C PRO A 111 -7.11 -18.78 16.52
N LEU A 112 -5.94 -18.96 15.90
CA LEU A 112 -5.83 -19.54 14.58
C LEU A 112 -6.56 -20.89 14.59
N ARG A 113 -7.64 -21.00 13.81
CA ARG A 113 -8.25 -22.31 13.56
C ARG A 113 -7.27 -23.06 12.68
N PRO A 114 -6.97 -24.35 12.97
CA PRO A 114 -6.20 -25.16 12.04
C PRO A 114 -6.83 -25.08 10.66
N LEU A 115 -5.98 -24.81 9.66
CA LEU A 115 -6.36 -24.81 8.26
C LEU A 115 -7.08 -26.12 7.91
N THR A 116 -8.36 -26.06 7.54
CA THR A 116 -8.95 -27.13 6.74
C THR A 116 -8.33 -27.03 5.36
N ALA A 117 -7.43 -27.96 5.01
CA ALA A 117 -6.87 -28.03 3.69
C ALA A 117 -8.00 -28.28 2.69
N HIS A 118 -8.45 -27.25 1.98
CA HIS A 118 -9.29 -27.42 0.81
C HIS A 118 -8.39 -28.01 -0.28
N GLY A 119 -8.45 -29.34 -0.41
CA GLY A 119 -7.63 -30.13 -1.32
C GLY A 119 -7.82 -29.67 -2.77
N THR A 120 -6.70 -29.36 -3.43
CA THR A 120 -6.40 -29.57 -4.87
C THR A 120 -5.12 -28.83 -5.32
N ASP A 121 -4.57 -27.89 -4.56
CA ASP A 121 -3.41 -27.10 -5.02
C ASP A 121 -2.04 -27.73 -4.63
N THR A 122 -1.26 -28.11 -5.64
CA THR A 122 0.05 -28.80 -5.57
C THR A 122 1.25 -27.86 -5.44
N TRP A 123 1.03 -26.55 -5.25
CA TRP A 123 2.14 -25.59 -5.12
C TRP A 123 3.05 -25.91 -3.92
N THR A 124 4.35 -26.02 -4.20
CA THR A 124 5.43 -26.14 -3.22
C THR A 124 6.26 -24.86 -3.25
N PRO A 125 6.56 -24.25 -2.08
CA PRO A 125 7.35 -23.03 -2.05
C PRO A 125 8.78 -23.25 -2.55
N THR A 126 9.26 -22.33 -3.38
CA THR A 126 10.61 -22.39 -3.94
C THR A 126 11.66 -22.12 -2.86
N SER A 127 12.79 -22.81 -2.92
CA SER A 127 13.98 -22.50 -2.13
C SER A 127 15.09 -22.02 -3.05
N TYR A 128 15.80 -20.98 -2.64
CA TYR A 128 16.87 -20.37 -3.44
C TYR A 128 18.23 -20.66 -2.80
N ALA A 129 19.11 -21.30 -3.55
CA ALA A 129 20.52 -21.42 -3.18
C ALA A 129 21.20 -20.04 -3.32
N PRO A 130 22.15 -19.69 -2.43
CA PRO A 130 22.91 -18.45 -2.57
C PRO A 130 23.70 -18.45 -3.90
N PRO A 131 23.93 -17.28 -4.51
CA PRO A 131 24.80 -17.16 -5.68
C PRO A 131 26.22 -17.67 -5.44
N PRO A 132 26.99 -17.98 -6.51
CA PRO A 132 28.40 -18.35 -6.39
C PRO A 132 29.25 -17.27 -5.72
N GLU A 133 30.31 -17.69 -5.02
CA GLU A 133 31.18 -16.82 -4.21
C GLU A 133 31.77 -15.63 -5.00
N ALA A 134 32.18 -15.85 -6.25
CA ALA A 134 32.69 -14.79 -7.11
C ALA A 134 31.64 -13.68 -7.34
N TRP A 135 30.37 -14.07 -7.52
CA TRP A 135 29.29 -13.10 -7.67
C TRP A 135 28.99 -12.40 -6.34
N LEU A 136 28.89 -13.15 -5.24
CA LEU A 136 28.65 -12.60 -3.90
C LEU A 136 29.70 -11.55 -3.54
N THR A 137 30.98 -11.84 -3.79
CA THR A 137 32.10 -10.93 -3.50
C THR A 137 31.94 -9.61 -4.26
N GLN A 138 31.73 -9.67 -5.58
CA GLN A 138 31.61 -8.46 -6.39
C GLN A 138 30.30 -7.69 -6.13
N ALA A 139 29.19 -8.39 -5.93
CA ALA A 139 27.89 -7.76 -5.66
C ALA A 139 27.89 -7.07 -4.29
N THR A 140 28.50 -7.70 -3.27
CA THR A 140 28.68 -7.12 -1.94
C THR A 140 29.54 -5.87 -2.02
N LYS A 141 30.72 -5.96 -2.65
CA LYS A 141 31.60 -4.81 -2.86
C LYS A 141 30.86 -3.65 -3.56
N LEU A 142 30.16 -3.94 -4.65
CA LEU A 142 29.39 -2.93 -5.39
C LEU A 142 28.31 -2.30 -4.53
N ALA A 143 27.57 -3.08 -3.75
CA ALA A 143 26.50 -2.60 -2.88
C ALA A 143 27.05 -1.74 -1.73
N THR A 144 28.17 -2.13 -1.11
CA THR A 144 28.85 -1.34 -0.06
C THR A 144 29.37 -0.01 -0.59
N GLU A 145 30.02 -0.01 -1.76
CA GLU A 145 30.50 1.22 -2.40
C GLU A 145 29.33 2.14 -2.78
N ALA A 146 28.25 1.58 -3.32
CA ALA A 146 27.04 2.33 -3.63
C ALA A 146 26.37 2.89 -2.36
N HIS A 147 26.39 2.15 -1.24
CA HIS A 147 25.88 2.64 0.03
C HIS A 147 26.65 3.86 0.51
N ALA A 148 27.99 3.78 0.56
CA ALA A 148 28.84 4.91 0.92
C ALA A 148 28.57 6.15 0.03
N ARG A 149 28.46 5.95 -1.29
CA ARG A 149 28.13 7.03 -2.23
C ARG A 149 26.77 7.66 -1.97
N LEU A 150 25.74 6.87 -1.66
CA LEU A 150 24.41 7.39 -1.36
C LEU A 150 24.42 8.31 -0.14
N LEU A 151 25.19 7.97 0.91
CA LEU A 151 25.30 8.80 2.11
C LEU A 151 25.91 10.18 1.82
N GLU A 152 26.71 10.29 0.76
CA GLU A 152 27.33 11.54 0.29
C GLU A 152 26.49 12.28 -0.75
N THR A 153 25.27 11.80 -1.06
CA THR A 153 24.42 12.37 -2.13
C THR A 153 23.09 12.93 -1.58
N PRO A 154 23.06 14.19 -1.11
CA PRO A 154 21.89 14.80 -0.46
C PRO A 154 20.60 14.78 -1.28
N SER A 155 20.70 14.93 -2.60
CA SER A 155 19.53 14.94 -3.49
C SER A 155 18.79 13.60 -3.53
N ILE A 156 19.53 12.49 -3.49
CA ILE A 156 18.93 11.14 -3.48
C ILE A 156 18.44 10.79 -2.07
N LEU A 157 19.14 11.22 -1.02
CA LEU A 157 18.65 11.10 0.36
C LEU A 157 17.33 11.85 0.56
N SER A 158 17.23 13.10 0.08
CA SER A 158 15.98 13.88 0.11
C SER A 158 14.85 13.17 -0.65
N TYR A 159 15.17 12.59 -1.81
CA TYR A 159 14.22 11.81 -2.59
C TYR A 159 13.69 10.58 -1.84
N LEU A 160 14.56 9.82 -1.16
CA LEU A 160 14.17 8.66 -0.36
C LEU A 160 13.38 9.08 0.89
N ALA A 161 13.77 10.17 1.55
CA ALA A 161 13.07 10.71 2.71
C ALA A 161 11.61 11.10 2.38
N LYS A 162 11.38 11.70 1.20
CA LYS A 162 10.02 11.99 0.69
C LYS A 162 9.16 10.74 0.46
N ARG A 163 9.79 9.56 0.33
CA ARG A 163 9.13 8.25 0.26
C ARG A 163 9.11 7.53 1.61
N GLY A 164 9.38 8.24 2.71
CA GLY A 164 9.40 7.72 4.07
C GLY A 164 10.59 6.80 4.39
N LEU A 165 11.66 6.92 3.61
CA LEU A 165 12.95 6.27 3.85
C LEU A 165 14.01 7.34 4.19
N PRO A 166 13.98 7.89 5.41
CA PRO A 166 14.98 8.85 5.88
C PRO A 166 16.36 8.20 6.06
N LEU A 167 17.36 9.00 6.42
CA LEU A 167 18.76 8.58 6.50
C LEU A 167 18.95 7.32 7.37
N GLU A 168 18.27 7.23 8.51
CA GLU A 168 18.38 6.07 9.39
C GLU A 168 17.81 4.79 8.75
N ALA A 169 16.77 4.91 7.91
CA ALA A 169 16.23 3.79 7.14
C ALA A 169 17.20 3.38 6.03
N VAL A 170 17.77 4.36 5.34
CA VAL A 170 18.79 4.14 4.31
C VAL A 170 19.99 3.36 4.87
N GLN A 171 20.48 3.77 6.04
CA GLN A 171 21.55 3.08 6.77
C GLN A 171 21.12 1.68 7.21
N ARG A 172 19.94 1.54 7.82
CA ARG A 172 19.44 0.23 8.29
C ARG A 172 19.34 -0.80 7.18
N TYR A 173 18.85 -0.42 6.01
CA TYR A 173 18.61 -1.36 4.90
C TYR A 173 19.77 -1.44 3.89
N GLY A 174 20.81 -0.64 4.08
CA GLY A 174 21.98 -0.63 3.18
C GLY A 174 21.59 -0.27 1.75
N LEU A 175 20.66 0.68 1.57
CA LEU A 175 20.34 1.24 0.26
C LEU A 175 21.56 1.98 -0.27
N GLY A 176 21.79 1.96 -1.58
CA GLY A 176 22.91 2.67 -2.18
C GLY A 176 22.52 3.43 -3.43
N TYR A 177 23.52 4.07 -4.05
CA TYR A 177 23.37 4.79 -5.30
C TYR A 177 24.58 4.55 -6.18
N ILE A 178 24.32 4.16 -7.43
CA ILE A 178 25.33 4.05 -8.47
C ILE A 178 25.21 5.28 -9.37
N GLU A 179 26.32 5.98 -9.54
CA GLU A 179 26.50 6.99 -10.59
C GLU A 179 26.96 6.33 -11.90
N GLY A 180 26.64 6.94 -13.04
CA GLY A 180 27.17 6.48 -14.32
C GLY A 180 28.56 7.04 -14.56
N GLU A 181 29.48 6.18 -15.01
CA GLU A 181 30.88 6.53 -15.30
C GLU A 181 31.11 6.72 -16.81
N ASP A 182 30.11 6.42 -17.65
CA ASP A 182 30.22 6.51 -19.11
C ASP A 182 30.01 7.94 -19.64
N ASN A 183 30.26 8.16 -20.93
CA ASN A 183 30.11 9.49 -21.55
C ASN A 183 28.68 10.05 -21.46
N THR A 184 27.66 9.19 -21.30
CA THR A 184 26.28 9.62 -21.08
C THR A 184 25.96 9.88 -19.60
N GLY A 185 26.85 9.47 -18.70
CA GLY A 185 26.67 9.48 -17.25
C GLY A 185 25.55 8.56 -16.77
N LYS A 186 25.08 7.60 -17.58
CA LYS A 186 23.93 6.73 -17.29
C LYS A 186 24.32 5.31 -16.89
N TYR A 187 25.54 4.87 -17.17
CA TYR A 187 25.93 3.48 -16.98
C TYR A 187 27.30 3.35 -16.31
N LEU A 188 27.37 2.33 -15.47
CA LEU A 188 28.56 1.77 -14.87
C LEU A 188 28.95 0.51 -15.64
N TYR A 189 30.23 0.35 -15.95
CA TYR A 189 30.74 -0.81 -16.67
C TYR A 189 31.67 -1.63 -15.78
N ARG A 190 31.42 -2.94 -15.69
CA ARG A 190 32.27 -3.90 -14.98
C ARG A 190 32.54 -5.12 -15.87
N GLN A 191 33.59 -5.89 -15.59
CA GLN A 191 33.87 -7.12 -16.34
C GLN A 191 32.90 -8.23 -15.92
N ARG A 192 32.23 -8.89 -16.87
CA ARG A 192 31.32 -10.01 -16.58
C ARG A 192 32.02 -11.16 -15.87
N ALA A 193 33.24 -11.47 -16.31
CA ALA A 193 34.06 -12.53 -15.72
C ALA A 193 34.37 -12.28 -14.24
N ALA A 194 34.53 -11.01 -13.82
CA ALA A 194 34.77 -10.67 -12.42
C ALA A 194 33.57 -11.06 -11.53
N PHE A 195 32.34 -10.93 -12.03
CA PHE A 195 31.11 -11.37 -11.35
C PHE A 195 30.84 -12.88 -11.51
N GLY A 196 31.76 -13.66 -12.09
CA GLY A 196 31.54 -15.07 -12.38
C GLY A 196 30.39 -15.33 -13.37
N LEU A 197 30.04 -14.34 -14.20
CA LEU A 197 28.94 -14.48 -15.15
C LEU A 197 29.38 -15.29 -16.38
N PRO A 198 28.48 -16.14 -16.92
CA PRO A 198 28.79 -16.89 -18.13
C PRO A 198 29.07 -15.95 -19.32
N PRO A 199 29.88 -16.41 -20.30
CA PRO A 199 30.09 -15.69 -21.55
C PRO A 199 28.74 -15.31 -22.18
N LYS A 200 28.66 -14.10 -22.71
CA LYS A 200 27.49 -13.62 -23.44
C LYS A 200 27.97 -13.18 -24.82
N GLU A 201 27.23 -13.55 -25.85
CA GLU A 201 27.50 -13.11 -27.21
C GLU A 201 26.38 -12.19 -27.71
N ARG A 202 26.75 -11.25 -28.56
CA ARG A 202 25.82 -10.38 -29.27
C ARG A 202 26.40 -10.15 -30.67
N ASP A 203 25.61 -10.44 -31.69
CA ASP A 203 26.00 -10.28 -33.10
C ASP A 203 27.33 -11.00 -33.44
N GLY A 204 27.50 -12.21 -32.90
CA GLY A 204 28.70 -13.04 -33.10
C GLY A 204 29.96 -12.56 -32.37
N LYS A 205 29.85 -11.55 -31.50
CA LYS A 205 30.98 -11.01 -30.72
C LYS A 205 30.80 -11.25 -29.22
N PRO A 206 31.88 -11.59 -28.48
CA PRO A 206 31.80 -11.76 -27.04
C PRO A 206 31.59 -10.42 -26.34
N VAL A 207 30.48 -10.33 -25.61
CA VAL A 207 30.16 -9.21 -24.72
C VAL A 207 30.87 -9.47 -23.39
N ARG A 208 32.00 -8.80 -23.17
CA ARG A 208 32.78 -8.92 -21.92
C ARG A 208 32.28 -7.97 -20.82
N ALA A 209 31.68 -6.86 -21.20
CA ALA A 209 31.22 -5.85 -20.26
C ALA A 209 29.83 -6.14 -19.71
N LEU A 210 29.68 -6.04 -18.38
CA LEU A 210 28.43 -5.96 -17.66
C LEU A 210 28.05 -4.48 -17.57
N ARG A 211 26.95 -4.12 -18.23
CA ARG A 211 26.40 -2.77 -18.20
C ARG A 211 25.39 -2.66 -17.06
N ILE A 212 25.68 -1.81 -16.08
CA ILE A 212 24.87 -1.58 -14.89
C ILE A 212 24.32 -0.15 -14.97
N PRO A 213 23.00 0.07 -14.95
CA PRO A 213 22.45 1.43 -15.00
C PRO A 213 22.74 2.20 -13.71
N ARG A 214 22.85 3.53 -13.81
CA ARG A 214 22.82 4.41 -12.64
C ARG A 214 21.45 4.34 -11.96
N GLY A 215 21.43 4.55 -10.66
CA GLY A 215 20.19 4.50 -9.88
C GLY A 215 20.37 4.06 -8.45
N ILE A 216 19.26 3.98 -7.72
CA ILE A 216 19.24 3.55 -6.33
C ILE A 216 19.39 2.04 -6.30
N THR A 217 20.44 1.54 -5.64
CA THR A 217 20.64 0.11 -5.42
C THR A 217 19.81 -0.35 -4.25
N ILE A 218 19.17 -1.51 -4.42
CA ILE A 218 18.30 -2.18 -3.46
C ILE A 218 18.85 -3.60 -3.29
N PRO A 219 19.83 -3.79 -2.40
CA PRO A 219 20.39 -5.10 -2.12
C PRO A 219 19.42 -5.95 -1.30
N CYS A 220 19.43 -7.25 -1.54
CA CYS A 220 18.91 -8.25 -0.60
C CYS A 220 20.11 -8.79 0.18
N TRP A 221 20.29 -8.31 1.40
CA TRP A 221 21.36 -8.75 2.28
C TRP A 221 21.04 -10.10 2.92
N SER A 222 22.06 -10.91 3.19
CA SER A 222 21.96 -12.17 3.96
C SER A 222 21.48 -11.95 5.40
N ASP A 223 21.81 -10.79 5.95
CA ASP A 223 21.61 -10.43 7.35
C ASP A 223 21.57 -8.90 7.53
N GLY A 224 21.20 -8.45 8.73
CA GLY A 224 21.11 -7.02 9.07
C GLY A 224 22.45 -6.30 9.19
N GLY A 225 23.59 -7.02 9.22
CA GLY A 225 24.94 -6.45 9.20
C GLY A 225 25.49 -6.24 7.79
N HIS A 226 24.69 -6.56 6.76
CA HIS A 226 25.03 -6.39 5.34
C HIS A 226 26.27 -7.20 4.93
N THR A 227 26.44 -8.41 5.49
CA THR A 227 27.64 -9.23 5.25
C THR A 227 27.77 -9.69 3.80
N GLN A 228 26.67 -10.14 3.18
CA GLN A 228 26.67 -10.59 1.79
C GLN A 228 25.41 -10.09 1.05
N ALA A 229 25.61 -9.49 -0.11
CA ALA A 229 24.50 -9.16 -1.02
C ALA A 229 24.14 -10.41 -1.84
N LEU A 230 22.99 -11.01 -1.57
CA LEU A 230 22.45 -12.17 -2.31
C LEU A 230 21.78 -11.75 -3.62
N ARG A 231 21.34 -10.49 -3.70
CA ARG A 231 20.75 -9.87 -4.89
C ARG A 231 21.02 -8.38 -4.86
N VAL A 232 21.15 -7.75 -6.02
CA VAL A 232 21.09 -6.29 -6.13
C VAL A 232 20.13 -5.92 -7.26
N ARG A 233 19.04 -5.23 -6.93
CA ARG A 233 18.21 -4.55 -7.94
C ARG A 233 18.56 -3.07 -7.98
N ILE A 234 18.30 -2.43 -9.10
CA ILE A 234 18.53 -1.01 -9.30
C ILE A 234 17.22 -0.37 -9.73
N ARG A 235 16.80 0.63 -8.95
CA ARG A 235 15.76 1.54 -9.36
C ARG A 235 16.36 2.68 -10.17
N LYS A 236 16.08 2.70 -11.46
CA LYS A 236 16.50 3.77 -12.37
C LYS A 236 15.77 5.07 -12.04
N ARG A 237 16.39 6.19 -12.41
CA ARG A 237 15.73 7.50 -12.34
C ARG A 237 14.69 7.60 -13.45
N ASN A 238 13.60 8.31 -13.18
CA ASN A 238 12.55 8.49 -14.18
C ASN A 238 13.07 9.16 -15.46
N ALA A 239 13.97 10.13 -15.34
CA ALA A 239 14.61 10.81 -16.48
C ALA A 239 15.49 9.89 -17.35
N ASP A 240 15.83 8.70 -16.86
CA ASP A 240 16.63 7.71 -17.60
C ASP A 240 15.78 6.62 -18.26
N LEU A 241 14.45 6.64 -18.06
CA LEU A 241 13.54 5.66 -18.63
C LEU A 241 13.14 6.06 -20.06
N ALA A 242 13.24 5.10 -20.98
CA ALA A 242 12.48 5.16 -22.22
C ALA A 242 11.02 4.71 -21.99
N GLU A 243 10.14 5.06 -22.93
CA GLU A 243 8.76 4.59 -22.91
C GLU A 243 8.71 3.05 -22.91
N GLY A 244 7.89 2.48 -22.03
CA GLY A 244 7.77 1.02 -21.85
C GLY A 244 8.95 0.33 -21.15
N GLU A 245 9.97 1.06 -20.72
CA GLU A 245 11.14 0.47 -20.06
C GLU A 245 10.92 0.24 -18.55
N ASP A 246 11.43 -0.89 -18.05
CA ASP A 246 11.33 -1.22 -16.63
C ASP A 246 12.07 -0.22 -15.73
N LYS A 247 11.38 0.17 -14.65
CA LYS A 247 11.90 1.05 -13.59
C LYS A 247 12.94 0.36 -12.72
N TYR A 248 12.79 -0.96 -12.55
CA TYR A 248 13.64 -1.78 -11.70
C TYR A 248 14.35 -2.83 -12.55
N ILE A 249 15.67 -2.91 -12.41
CA ILE A 249 16.50 -3.86 -13.13
C ILE A 249 17.26 -4.72 -12.13
N LEU A 250 17.25 -6.03 -12.33
CA LEU A 250 18.09 -6.96 -11.59
C LEU A 250 19.51 -6.95 -12.18
N ILE A 251 20.54 -6.74 -11.35
CA ILE A 251 21.92 -6.97 -11.79
C ILE A 251 22.05 -8.45 -12.19
N ALA A 252 22.63 -8.70 -13.37
CA ALA A 252 22.77 -10.05 -13.90
C ALA A 252 23.48 -10.97 -12.89
N GLN A 253 22.94 -12.18 -12.74
CA GLN A 253 23.44 -13.25 -11.87
C GLN A 253 23.76 -14.49 -12.69
N PRO A 254 24.65 -15.38 -12.21
CA PRO A 254 24.77 -16.74 -12.72
C PRO A 254 23.41 -17.47 -12.61
N ALA A 255 23.14 -18.38 -13.54
CA ALA A 255 21.87 -19.11 -13.54
C ALA A 255 21.92 -20.32 -12.57
N PRO A 256 20.84 -20.62 -11.82
CA PRO A 256 19.60 -19.82 -11.70
C PRO A 256 19.80 -18.57 -10.82
N PRO A 257 19.14 -17.44 -11.12
CA PRO A 257 19.29 -16.21 -10.35
C PRO A 257 18.62 -16.29 -8.97
N TYR A 258 19.23 -15.68 -7.96
CA TYR A 258 18.61 -15.50 -6.65
C TYR A 258 17.44 -14.53 -6.76
N SER A 259 16.23 -15.08 -6.68
CA SER A 259 14.96 -14.37 -6.92
C SER A 259 14.03 -14.42 -5.71
N ALA A 260 14.55 -14.79 -4.54
CA ALA A 260 13.78 -14.79 -3.29
C ALA A 260 13.18 -13.39 -2.99
N PRO A 261 11.97 -13.32 -2.42
CA PRO A 261 11.37 -12.06 -2.02
C PRO A 261 12.22 -11.35 -0.96
N LEU A 262 12.15 -10.02 -0.89
CA LEU A 262 12.78 -9.32 0.24
C LEU A 262 11.92 -9.55 1.47
N ARG A 263 12.51 -10.12 2.52
CA ARG A 263 11.83 -10.41 3.78
C ARG A 263 12.51 -9.66 4.92
N LEU A 264 11.80 -8.70 5.50
CA LEU A 264 12.20 -7.95 6.69
C LEU A 264 11.41 -8.50 7.88
N ALA A 265 12.07 -9.30 8.73
CA ALA A 265 11.41 -9.95 9.85
C ALA A 265 11.11 -8.97 10.99
N PRO A 266 9.99 -9.14 11.72
CA PRO A 266 9.69 -8.30 12.86
C PRO A 266 10.72 -8.49 13.98
N ILE A 267 11.10 -7.38 14.62
CA ILE A 267 12.16 -7.32 15.64
C ILE A 267 11.57 -7.45 17.04
N GLY A 268 11.98 -8.51 17.73
CA GLY A 268 11.57 -8.78 19.12
C GLY A 268 10.09 -9.14 19.24
N VAL A 269 9.52 -9.79 18.21
CA VAL A 269 8.14 -10.28 18.20
C VAL A 269 8.15 -11.78 17.95
N ALA A 270 7.46 -12.54 18.81
CA ALA A 270 7.33 -13.98 18.62
C ALA A 270 6.61 -14.28 17.29
N PRO A 271 7.03 -15.30 16.52
CA PRO A 271 6.45 -15.60 15.21
C PRO A 271 4.92 -15.72 15.21
N GLU A 272 4.34 -16.33 16.24
CA GLU A 272 2.90 -16.55 16.42
C GLU A 272 2.12 -15.28 16.76
N LEU A 273 2.80 -14.21 17.18
CA LEU A 273 2.22 -12.88 17.44
C LEU A 273 2.53 -11.89 16.31
N ALA A 274 3.36 -12.29 15.34
CA ALA A 274 3.81 -11.42 14.28
C ALA A 274 2.64 -10.98 13.38
N THR A 275 2.69 -9.70 13.01
CA THR A 275 1.93 -9.19 11.87
C THR A 275 2.89 -8.94 10.71
N TRP A 276 2.51 -9.40 9.52
CA TRP A 276 3.27 -9.20 8.30
C TRP A 276 2.49 -8.34 7.32
N ALA A 277 3.15 -7.36 6.70
CA ALA A 277 2.66 -6.67 5.52
C ALA A 277 3.28 -7.29 4.26
N VAL A 278 2.46 -7.63 3.27
CA VAL A 278 2.90 -8.12 1.96
C VAL A 278 2.65 -7.03 0.94
N VAL A 279 3.71 -6.64 0.23
CA VAL A 279 3.72 -5.54 -0.76
C VAL A 279 4.40 -5.99 -2.06
N GLU A 280 4.23 -5.23 -3.13
CA GLU A 280 4.90 -5.51 -4.40
C GLU A 280 6.37 -5.08 -4.40
N SER A 281 6.70 -3.94 -3.81
CA SER A 281 8.03 -3.33 -3.95
C SER A 281 8.86 -3.36 -2.65
N GLU A 282 10.17 -3.53 -2.79
CA GLU A 282 11.10 -3.51 -1.65
C GLU A 282 11.14 -2.17 -0.92
N LEU A 283 10.98 -1.05 -1.64
CA LEU A 283 11.00 0.27 -1.00
C LEU A 283 9.78 0.44 -0.10
N ASP A 284 8.61 -0.07 -0.51
CA ASP A 284 7.41 -0.03 0.33
C ASP A 284 7.53 -0.98 1.52
N ALA A 285 8.18 -2.14 1.34
CA ALA A 285 8.45 -3.06 2.46
C ALA A 285 9.37 -2.41 3.50
N MET A 286 10.45 -1.74 3.05
CA MET A 286 11.37 -1.01 3.91
C MET A 286 10.68 0.17 4.61
N LEU A 287 9.81 0.90 3.92
CA LEU A 287 9.00 1.99 4.48
C LEU A 287 8.13 1.47 5.61
N ILE A 288 7.33 0.44 5.35
CA ILE A 288 6.44 -0.16 6.35
C ILE A 288 7.24 -0.64 7.57
N HIS A 289 8.29 -1.40 7.33
CA HIS A 289 9.13 -1.91 8.40
C HIS A 289 9.78 -0.77 9.21
N HIS A 290 10.18 0.32 8.56
CA HIS A 290 10.78 1.49 9.22
C HIS A 290 9.77 2.26 10.06
N ALA A 291 8.64 2.66 9.45
CA ALA A 291 7.59 3.43 10.11
C ALA A 291 7.03 2.72 11.34
N CYS A 292 6.99 1.39 11.33
CA CYS A 292 6.55 0.56 12.44
C CYS A 292 7.66 0.19 13.44
N GLY A 293 8.85 0.80 13.37
CA GLY A 293 9.97 0.49 14.28
C GLY A 293 10.43 -0.97 14.22
N GLY A 294 10.20 -1.64 13.08
CA GLY A 294 10.45 -3.07 12.89
C GLY A 294 9.47 -4.00 13.61
N LYS A 295 8.36 -3.51 14.18
CA LYS A 295 7.39 -4.36 14.90
C LYS A 295 6.44 -5.12 13.98
N ILE A 296 6.24 -4.62 12.75
CA ILE A 296 5.57 -5.34 11.67
C ILE A 296 6.65 -5.87 10.72
N GLY A 297 6.56 -7.16 10.39
CA GLY A 297 7.38 -7.75 9.33
C GLY A 297 6.90 -7.27 7.97
N ALA A 298 7.79 -7.14 6.99
CA ALA A 298 7.43 -6.75 5.64
C ALA A 298 8.00 -7.72 4.60
N LEU A 299 7.19 -8.10 3.62
CA LEU A 299 7.56 -9.01 2.54
C LEU A 299 7.28 -8.32 1.19
N ALA A 300 8.32 -8.10 0.38
CA ALA A 300 8.17 -7.64 -0.99
C ALA A 300 8.23 -8.82 -1.97
N ILE A 301 7.12 -9.09 -2.65
CA ILE A 301 6.98 -10.24 -3.56
C ILE A 301 7.35 -9.92 -5.02
N LEU A 302 7.75 -8.68 -5.31
CA LEU A 302 8.37 -8.19 -6.55
C LEU A 302 7.45 -8.13 -7.77
N THR A 303 6.36 -8.88 -7.79
CA THR A 303 5.32 -8.85 -8.81
C THR A 303 3.95 -9.10 -8.17
N ALA A 304 2.88 -8.59 -8.77
CA ALA A 304 1.51 -8.83 -8.31
C ALA A 304 1.17 -10.33 -8.15
N SER A 305 1.80 -11.21 -8.94
CA SER A 305 1.63 -12.67 -8.94
C SER A 305 2.70 -13.44 -8.15
N GLY A 306 3.60 -12.73 -7.48
CA GLY A 306 4.65 -13.31 -6.67
C GLY A 306 4.09 -14.21 -5.57
N LYS A 307 4.80 -15.30 -5.29
CA LYS A 307 4.48 -16.22 -4.21
C LYS A 307 5.63 -16.24 -3.20
N PRO A 308 5.34 -16.51 -1.91
CA PRO A 308 6.40 -16.57 -0.90
C PRO A 308 7.32 -17.76 -1.19
N ASP A 309 8.62 -17.57 -0.93
CA ASP A 309 9.58 -18.68 -0.93
C ASP A 309 9.40 -19.55 0.33
N ALA A 310 10.21 -20.60 0.50
CA ALA A 310 10.06 -21.52 1.63
C ALA A 310 10.20 -20.81 3.00
N ALA A 311 11.13 -19.86 3.11
CA ALA A 311 11.35 -19.10 4.34
C ALA A 311 10.21 -18.13 4.63
N ALA A 312 9.74 -17.38 3.63
CA ALA A 312 8.59 -16.50 3.76
C ALA A 312 7.31 -17.30 4.04
N HIS A 313 7.11 -18.44 3.37
CA HIS A 313 5.97 -19.30 3.61
C HIS A 313 5.91 -19.76 5.06
N ALA A 314 7.03 -20.25 5.62
CA ALA A 314 7.11 -20.65 7.02
C ALA A 314 6.78 -19.47 7.98
N ALA A 315 7.34 -18.29 7.72
CA ALA A 315 7.11 -17.10 8.55
C ALA A 315 5.64 -16.63 8.51
N LEU A 316 5.03 -16.60 7.32
CA LEU A 316 3.64 -16.20 7.13
C LEU A 316 2.66 -17.22 7.70
N SER A 317 2.94 -18.51 7.56
CA SER A 317 2.12 -19.60 8.10
C SER A 317 2.06 -19.55 9.63
N ALA A 318 3.13 -19.13 10.30
CA ALA A 318 3.17 -18.96 11.75
C ALA A 318 2.49 -17.65 12.23
N ALA A 319 2.39 -16.64 11.37
CA ALA A 319 1.97 -15.29 11.77
C ALA A 319 0.51 -15.20 12.27
N ALA A 320 0.28 -14.30 13.24
CA ALA A 320 -1.07 -13.95 13.72
C ALA A 320 -1.92 -13.24 12.66
N ARG A 321 -1.28 -12.41 11.82
CA ARG A 321 -1.96 -11.56 10.83
C ARG A 321 -1.06 -11.36 9.62
N ILE A 322 -1.68 -11.37 8.44
CA ILE A 322 -1.06 -10.92 7.20
C ILE A 322 -1.92 -9.80 6.62
N LEU A 323 -1.31 -8.66 6.35
CA LEU A 323 -1.92 -7.51 5.69
C LEU A 323 -1.43 -7.50 4.25
N MET A 324 -2.34 -7.76 3.30
CA MET A 324 -2.06 -7.69 1.87
C MET A 324 -2.20 -6.24 1.42
N VAL A 325 -1.06 -5.57 1.29
CA VAL A 325 -0.90 -4.17 0.91
C VAL A 325 -0.43 -4.13 -0.54
N MET A 326 -1.32 -4.50 -1.45
CA MET A 326 -1.02 -4.65 -2.88
C MET A 326 -1.63 -3.49 -3.67
N ASP A 327 -1.02 -3.16 -4.81
CA ASP A 327 -1.54 -2.12 -5.71
C ASP A 327 -2.91 -2.57 -6.26
N TRP A 328 -3.96 -1.82 -5.98
CA TRP A 328 -5.33 -2.19 -6.37
C TRP A 328 -5.80 -1.43 -7.62
N ASP A 329 -4.88 -1.22 -8.56
CA ASP A 329 -5.16 -0.50 -9.79
C ASP A 329 -5.68 -1.45 -10.88
N ALA A 330 -6.78 -1.04 -11.51
CA ALA A 330 -7.25 -1.69 -12.72
C ALA A 330 -6.31 -1.35 -13.88
N LYS A 331 -5.90 -2.36 -14.62
CA LYS A 331 -5.25 -2.17 -15.92
C LYS A 331 -6.24 -1.53 -16.91
N PRO A 332 -5.75 -0.99 -18.05
CA PRO A 332 -6.62 -0.39 -19.07
C PRO A 332 -7.70 -1.34 -19.63
N ASP A 333 -7.51 -2.65 -19.51
CA ASP A 333 -8.47 -3.70 -19.90
C ASP A 333 -9.52 -4.02 -18.82
N GLY A 334 -9.45 -3.36 -17.66
CA GLY A 334 -10.35 -3.55 -16.52
C GLY A 334 -9.94 -4.70 -15.58
N ASP A 335 -8.86 -5.45 -15.88
CA ASP A 335 -8.34 -6.49 -14.98
C ASP A 335 -7.66 -5.85 -13.77
N ILE A 336 -7.89 -6.43 -12.58
CA ILE A 336 -7.20 -6.08 -11.35
C ILE A 336 -6.35 -7.31 -10.97
N PRO A 337 -5.08 -7.39 -11.39
CA PRO A 337 -4.24 -8.57 -11.19
C PRO A 337 -4.19 -9.03 -9.73
N THR A 338 -4.22 -8.07 -8.80
CA THR A 338 -4.18 -8.30 -7.36
C THR A 338 -5.47 -8.95 -6.84
N ALA A 339 -6.63 -8.71 -7.46
CA ALA A 339 -7.88 -9.39 -7.13
C ALA A 339 -7.85 -10.87 -7.53
N SER A 340 -7.23 -11.19 -8.68
CA SER A 340 -7.03 -12.57 -9.13
C SER A 340 -6.09 -13.34 -8.21
N ASN A 341 -4.98 -12.73 -7.79
CA ASN A 341 -4.02 -13.36 -6.87
C ASN A 341 -4.52 -13.43 -5.42
N TRP A 342 -5.39 -12.52 -4.99
CA TRP A 342 -5.95 -12.51 -3.63
C TRP A 342 -6.61 -13.83 -3.25
N ARG A 343 -7.30 -14.49 -4.19
CA ARG A 343 -7.94 -15.80 -3.94
C ARG A 343 -6.92 -16.84 -3.44
N TRP A 344 -5.78 -16.93 -4.12
CA TRP A 344 -4.69 -17.84 -3.73
C TRP A 344 -4.17 -17.55 -2.32
N TRP A 345 -3.98 -16.27 -1.99
CA TRP A 345 -3.51 -15.84 -0.67
C TRP A 345 -4.54 -16.14 0.43
N ARG A 346 -5.81 -15.80 0.20
CA ARG A 346 -6.91 -16.01 1.14
C ARG A 346 -7.11 -17.49 1.45
N ASP A 347 -7.06 -18.34 0.43
CA ASP A 347 -7.33 -19.77 0.58
C ASP A 347 -6.20 -20.49 1.34
N ARG A 348 -4.97 -19.96 1.29
CA ARG A 348 -3.79 -20.52 1.98
C ARG A 348 -3.49 -19.90 3.32
N TYR A 349 -3.88 -18.64 3.52
CA TYR A 349 -3.64 -17.89 4.73
C TYR A 349 -4.95 -17.27 5.23
N PRO A 350 -5.75 -18.00 6.04
CA PRO A 350 -7.01 -17.51 6.61
C PRO A 350 -6.84 -16.24 7.45
N GLN A 351 -5.64 -16.02 7.99
CA GLN A 351 -5.27 -14.82 8.73
C GLN A 351 -5.00 -13.61 7.83
N ALA A 352 -4.85 -13.80 6.51
CA ALA A 352 -4.64 -12.72 5.57
C ALA A 352 -5.88 -11.83 5.43
N LYS A 353 -5.65 -10.53 5.28
CA LYS A 353 -6.66 -9.50 5.03
C LYS A 353 -6.17 -8.56 3.95
N LEU A 354 -7.06 -8.20 3.03
CA LEU A 354 -6.83 -7.04 2.16
C LEU A 354 -6.68 -5.80 3.04
N TRP A 355 -5.64 -5.03 2.78
CA TRP A 355 -5.32 -3.82 3.52
C TRP A 355 -4.90 -2.71 2.55
N PRO A 356 -5.85 -2.16 1.78
CA PRO A 356 -5.55 -1.13 0.80
C PRO A 356 -5.05 0.14 1.47
N VAL A 357 -4.18 0.87 0.77
CA VAL A 357 -3.74 2.20 1.20
C VAL A 357 -4.92 3.19 1.19
N PRO A 358 -4.98 4.12 2.16
CA PRO A 358 -6.11 5.06 2.25
C PRO A 358 -6.03 6.19 1.21
N ALA A 359 -4.84 6.48 0.67
CA ALA A 359 -4.63 7.48 -0.35
C ALA A 359 -3.43 7.12 -1.24
N GLY A 360 -3.52 7.38 -2.54
CA GLY A 360 -2.49 6.96 -3.50
C GLY A 360 -2.62 5.49 -3.87
N LYS A 361 -1.66 4.98 -4.66
CA LYS A 361 -1.67 3.59 -5.13
C LYS A 361 -0.91 2.62 -4.23
N ASP A 362 0.18 3.10 -3.63
CA ASP A 362 1.16 2.32 -2.88
C ASP A 362 1.54 3.03 -1.56
N PRO A 363 2.17 2.32 -0.59
CA PRO A 363 2.56 2.92 0.69
C PRO A 363 3.46 4.15 0.55
N GLY A 364 4.35 4.17 -0.45
CA GLY A 364 5.22 5.31 -0.71
C GLY A 364 4.45 6.56 -1.15
N GLU A 365 3.43 6.41 -2.00
CA GLU A 365 2.53 7.50 -2.38
C GLU A 365 1.60 7.92 -1.24
N ALA A 366 1.12 6.98 -0.44
CA ALA A 366 0.33 7.27 0.75
C ALA A 366 1.14 8.14 1.73
N PHE A 367 2.38 7.76 2.01
CA PHE A 367 3.29 8.54 2.85
C PHE A 367 3.53 9.93 2.27
N ALA A 368 3.77 10.05 0.96
CA ALA A 368 3.98 11.34 0.30
C ALA A 368 2.74 12.26 0.37
N LYS A 369 1.55 11.69 0.54
CA LYS A 369 0.27 12.41 0.77
C LYS A 369 -0.03 12.69 2.24
N GLY A 370 0.93 12.43 3.16
CA GLY A 370 0.78 12.71 4.58
C GLY A 370 0.08 11.61 5.39
N VAL A 371 -0.11 10.41 4.83
CA VAL A 371 -0.68 9.28 5.59
C VAL A 371 0.34 8.81 6.63
N ASP A 372 -0.08 8.76 7.89
CA ASP A 372 0.69 8.08 8.93
C ASP A 372 0.62 6.55 8.70
N ILE A 373 1.72 6.01 8.14
CA ILE A 373 1.84 4.59 7.81
C ILE A 373 1.76 3.71 9.06
N ARG A 374 2.31 4.16 10.18
CA ARG A 374 2.30 3.40 11.44
C ARG A 374 0.87 3.32 11.98
N GLU A 375 0.17 4.43 12.04
CA GLU A 375 -1.22 4.46 12.52
C GLU A 375 -2.15 3.67 11.60
N TRP A 376 -2.01 3.82 10.28
CA TRP A 376 -2.81 3.07 9.32
C TRP A 376 -2.61 1.56 9.46
N LEU A 377 -1.38 1.07 9.56
CA LEU A 377 -1.11 -0.37 9.76
C LEU A 377 -1.57 -0.86 11.13
N ARG A 378 -1.47 -0.03 12.18
CA ARG A 378 -2.03 -0.33 13.50
C ARG A 378 -3.52 -0.66 13.43
N GLY A 379 -4.26 -0.03 12.51
CA GLY A 379 -5.67 -0.32 12.27
C GLY A 379 -5.96 -1.77 11.85
N GLY A 380 -5.03 -2.42 11.15
CA GLY A 380 -5.15 -3.79 10.65
C GLY A 380 -4.56 -4.85 11.58
N CYS A 381 -3.81 -4.41 12.58
CA CYS A 381 -3.13 -5.27 13.53
C CYS A 381 -4.10 -5.87 14.58
N PRO A 382 -3.88 -7.11 15.02
CA PRO A 382 -4.52 -7.64 16.23
C PRO A 382 -4.14 -6.82 17.46
N ALA A 383 -4.96 -6.85 18.51
CA ALA A 383 -4.68 -6.17 19.78
C ALA A 383 -3.38 -6.65 20.46
N SER A 384 -2.98 -7.90 20.20
CA SER A 384 -1.73 -8.49 20.64
C SER A 384 -0.48 -7.99 19.88
N CYS A 385 -0.66 -7.19 18.83
CA CYS A 385 0.45 -6.63 18.09
C CYS A 385 1.20 -5.59 18.94
N PRO A 386 2.53 -5.68 19.08
CA PRO A 386 3.31 -4.81 19.95
C PRO A 386 3.37 -3.33 19.49
N LEU A 387 2.75 -2.98 18.36
CA LEU A 387 2.51 -1.59 17.98
C LEU A 387 1.59 -0.83 18.95
N THR A 388 0.86 -1.53 19.82
CA THR A 388 -0.04 -0.94 20.82
C THR A 388 0.63 -0.59 22.14
N ALA A 389 1.89 -1.01 22.37
CA ALA A 389 2.64 -0.58 23.54
C ALA A 389 3.19 0.84 23.30
N PRO A 390 2.98 1.80 24.23
CA PRO A 390 3.70 3.07 24.16
C PRO A 390 5.20 2.77 24.20
N GLU A 391 5.95 3.28 23.23
CA GLU A 391 7.40 3.21 23.28
C GLU A 391 7.87 4.07 24.45
N SER A 392 8.27 3.43 25.55
CA SER A 392 9.09 4.07 26.58
C SER A 392 10.52 4.20 26.04
N GLY A 393 10.74 5.23 25.22
CA GLY A 393 12.03 5.73 24.77
C GLY A 393 12.22 7.19 25.21
N PRO A 394 13.46 7.69 25.35
CA PRO A 394 13.74 8.92 26.07
C PRO A 394 13.06 10.13 25.41
N GLN A 395 12.28 10.88 26.19
CA GLN A 395 11.86 12.22 25.79
C GLN A 395 13.10 13.04 25.41
N PRO A 396 13.07 13.80 24.30
CA PRO A 396 14.07 14.82 24.05
C PRO A 396 14.08 15.75 25.26
N GLN A 397 15.20 15.79 25.99
CA GLN A 397 15.41 16.77 27.04
C GLN A 397 15.30 18.16 26.40
N ALA A 398 14.25 18.89 26.78
CA ALA A 398 14.15 20.31 26.52
C ALA A 398 15.40 20.98 27.11
N GLN A 399 16.16 21.66 26.26
CA GLN A 399 17.21 22.54 26.73
C GLN A 399 16.57 23.72 27.49
N PRO A 400 17.19 24.19 28.58
CA PRO A 400 16.57 25.17 29.46
C PRO A 400 16.45 26.53 28.75
N GLU A 401 15.25 27.13 28.84
CA GLU A 401 15.01 28.52 28.46
C GLU A 401 15.85 29.47 29.35
N PRO A 402 16.44 30.54 28.79
CA PRO A 402 16.96 31.63 29.59
C PRO A 402 15.82 32.51 30.11
N GLU A 403 15.80 32.73 31.43
CA GLU A 403 14.86 33.61 32.15
C GLU A 403 15.08 35.12 31.87
N PRO A 404 14.09 35.98 32.21
CA PRO A 404 13.74 37.17 31.44
C PRO A 404 14.44 38.44 31.92
N MET A 405 14.72 39.36 30.99
CA MET A 405 15.05 40.74 31.32
C MET A 405 14.01 41.71 30.74
N GLY A 406 13.23 42.30 31.65
CA GLY A 406 12.82 43.71 31.61
C GLY A 406 11.84 44.16 30.53
N ALA A 407 10.57 44.27 30.90
CA ALA A 407 9.58 45.07 30.19
C ALA A 407 9.85 46.59 30.31
N LEU A 408 9.45 47.34 29.27
CA LEU A 408 8.72 48.64 29.25
C LEU A 408 8.96 49.36 27.88
N PRO A 409 8.07 50.25 27.38
CA PRO A 409 6.60 50.29 27.44
C PRO A 409 5.96 50.49 26.03
N ASP A 410 4.62 50.48 26.02
CA ASP A 410 3.74 50.74 24.87
C ASP A 410 4.12 51.96 24.02
N GLY A 411 4.04 51.77 22.70
CA GLY A 411 4.12 52.83 21.71
C GLY A 411 3.42 52.40 20.43
N THR A 412 2.13 52.72 20.32
CA THR A 412 1.43 52.75 19.03
C THR A 412 1.99 53.89 18.20
N VAL A 413 2.70 53.57 17.11
CA VAL A 413 2.80 54.44 15.93
C VAL A 413 2.83 53.55 14.70
N ALA A 414 1.86 53.77 13.81
CA ALA A 414 1.85 53.21 12.47
C ALA A 414 3.09 53.69 11.70
N ALA A 415 3.82 52.74 11.11
CA ALA A 415 4.78 52.99 10.05
C ALA A 415 4.67 51.83 9.04
N GLU A 416 4.42 52.19 7.80
CA GLU A 416 4.26 51.32 6.64
C GLU A 416 5.60 50.68 6.24
N GLY A 417 5.58 49.42 5.79
CA GLY A 417 6.73 48.79 5.11
C GLY A 417 6.84 47.27 5.22
N GLU A 418 6.39 46.57 4.17
CA GLU A 418 6.84 45.22 3.74
C GLU A 418 6.72 43.99 4.66
N ASP A 419 5.50 43.59 5.06
CA ASP A 419 5.05 42.19 4.87
C ASP A 419 3.61 41.94 5.34
N SER A 420 2.66 42.08 4.42
CA SER A 420 1.23 42.03 4.74
C SER A 420 0.53 40.75 4.26
N LEU A 421 1.27 39.67 4.03
CA LEU A 421 0.70 38.34 3.75
C LEU A 421 0.27 37.69 5.07
N ILE A 422 -1.01 37.34 5.16
CA ILE A 422 -1.53 36.57 6.30
C ILE A 422 -1.22 35.10 6.04
N LEU A 423 -0.38 34.49 6.87
CA LEU A 423 -0.03 33.07 6.81
C LEU A 423 -0.90 32.28 7.79
N PRO A 424 -1.35 31.06 7.45
CA PRO A 424 -1.94 30.15 8.41
C PRO A 424 -0.95 29.80 9.53
N ASP A 425 -1.45 29.57 10.74
CA ASP A 425 -0.62 29.30 11.94
C ASP A 425 0.29 28.08 11.80
N TYR A 426 -0.06 27.14 10.90
CA TYR A 426 0.73 25.94 10.62
C TYR A 426 1.86 26.15 9.60
N LEU A 427 1.93 27.33 8.95
CA LEU A 427 2.82 27.57 7.82
C LEU A 427 3.81 28.68 8.15
N GLU A 428 5.05 28.28 8.46
CA GLU A 428 6.11 29.26 8.71
C GLU A 428 6.64 29.85 7.40
N ARG A 429 6.91 31.15 7.42
CA ARG A 429 7.34 31.92 6.25
C ARG A 429 8.59 31.35 5.56
N ARG A 430 9.53 30.82 6.34
CA ARG A 430 10.79 30.24 5.84
C ARG A 430 10.59 28.97 5.03
N ASP A 431 9.45 28.30 5.18
CA ASP A 431 9.11 27.05 4.49
C ASP A 431 8.37 27.28 3.17
N ILE A 432 8.08 28.55 2.85
CA ILE A 432 7.37 28.94 1.63
C ILE A 432 8.41 29.38 0.58
N PRO A 433 8.42 28.79 -0.62
CA PRO A 433 9.31 29.24 -1.69
C PRO A 433 9.15 30.75 -1.98
N ALA A 434 10.25 31.44 -2.24
CA ALA A 434 10.24 32.88 -2.49
C ALA A 434 9.31 33.28 -3.65
N ASP A 435 9.23 32.44 -4.68
CA ASP A 435 8.34 32.64 -5.82
C ASP A 435 6.87 32.50 -5.45
N VAL A 436 6.52 31.59 -4.52
CA VAL A 436 5.15 31.44 -4.01
C VAL A 436 4.75 32.68 -3.21
N LEU A 437 5.64 33.18 -2.34
CA LEU A 437 5.40 34.43 -1.62
C LEU A 437 5.24 35.62 -2.57
N THR A 438 6.02 35.66 -3.65
CA THR A 438 5.95 36.71 -4.66
C THR A 438 4.65 36.65 -5.46
N LEU A 439 4.23 35.46 -5.89
CA LEU A 439 2.94 35.28 -6.57
C LEU A 439 1.77 35.63 -5.63
N ALA A 440 1.83 35.24 -4.36
CA ALA A 440 0.79 35.58 -3.38
C ALA A 440 0.59 37.10 -3.27
N ARG A 441 1.68 37.89 -3.35
CA ARG A 441 1.61 39.36 -3.37
C ARG A 441 1.00 39.88 -4.67
N ILE A 442 1.44 39.36 -5.81
CA ILE A 442 0.95 39.78 -7.14
C ILE A 442 -0.53 39.43 -7.32
N TRP A 443 -0.97 38.29 -6.78
CA TRP A 443 -2.34 37.79 -6.92
C TRP A 443 -3.33 38.45 -5.95
N ARG A 444 -2.84 39.04 -4.85
CA ARG A 444 -3.68 39.58 -3.78
C ARG A 444 -4.73 40.55 -4.29
N GLY A 445 -6.01 40.27 -3.98
CA GLY A 445 -7.13 41.13 -4.34
C GLY A 445 -7.56 41.06 -5.82
N LYS A 446 -6.84 40.31 -6.67
CA LYS A 446 -7.20 40.13 -8.08
C LYS A 446 -8.25 39.03 -8.23
N PRO A 447 -9.29 39.21 -9.07
CA PRO A 447 -10.36 38.25 -9.31
C PRO A 447 -9.93 37.15 -10.30
N ILE A 448 -8.74 36.59 -10.09
CA ILE A 448 -8.19 35.48 -10.86
C ILE A 448 -8.32 34.21 -10.01
N ARG A 449 -8.70 33.10 -10.64
CA ARG A 449 -8.95 31.82 -9.98
C ARG A 449 -8.23 30.70 -10.71
N PHE A 450 -7.76 29.71 -9.99
CA PHE A 450 -7.21 28.48 -10.53
C PHE A 450 -8.15 27.33 -10.17
N VAL A 451 -8.79 26.74 -11.17
CA VAL A 451 -9.91 25.82 -10.95
C VAL A 451 -9.61 24.49 -11.62
N ARG A 452 -9.95 23.40 -10.94
CA ARG A 452 -9.90 22.06 -11.51
C ARG A 452 -11.13 21.78 -12.37
N ASP A 453 -10.94 21.40 -13.62
CA ASP A 453 -12.03 21.00 -14.50
C ASP A 453 -12.54 19.58 -14.17
N GLY A 454 -13.75 19.26 -14.62
CA GLY A 454 -14.40 17.96 -14.38
C GLY A 454 -13.73 16.75 -15.05
N ASN A 455 -12.72 16.98 -15.90
CA ASN A 455 -11.95 15.95 -16.60
C ASN A 455 -10.55 15.76 -15.99
N GLY A 456 -10.25 16.45 -14.88
CA GLY A 456 -8.99 16.32 -14.14
C GLY A 456 -7.89 17.29 -14.56
N GLY A 457 -8.14 18.19 -15.52
CA GLY A 457 -7.27 19.30 -15.88
C GLY A 457 -7.39 20.51 -14.94
N TRP A 458 -6.47 21.46 -15.04
CA TRP A 458 -6.50 22.70 -14.27
C TRP A 458 -6.44 23.91 -15.21
N GLU A 459 -7.23 24.94 -14.91
CA GLU A 459 -7.28 26.16 -15.74
C GLU A 459 -7.37 27.45 -14.90
N TRP A 460 -6.79 28.52 -15.45
CA TRP A 460 -6.92 29.87 -14.93
C TRP A 460 -8.23 30.51 -15.43
N ARG A 461 -9.11 30.90 -14.50
CA ARG A 461 -10.38 31.60 -14.77
C ARG A 461 -10.34 33.02 -14.24
N TYR A 462 -10.74 33.98 -15.05
CA TYR A 462 -10.80 35.40 -14.70
C TYR A 462 -11.87 36.11 -15.54
N ASP A 463 -12.35 37.26 -15.09
CA ASP A 463 -13.31 38.08 -15.85
C ASP A 463 -12.61 38.85 -16.97
N TYR A 464 -13.06 38.67 -18.22
CA TYR A 464 -12.43 39.28 -19.39
C TYR A 464 -12.55 40.81 -19.42
N ARG A 465 -13.60 41.39 -18.82
CA ARG A 465 -13.76 42.86 -18.76
C ARG A 465 -12.79 43.45 -17.75
N TRP A 466 -12.60 42.78 -16.61
CA TRP A 466 -11.60 43.16 -15.62
C TRP A 466 -10.18 43.04 -16.19
N ALA A 467 -9.86 41.93 -16.87
CA ALA A 467 -8.54 41.72 -17.48
C ALA A 467 -8.22 42.75 -18.57
N ALA A 468 -9.22 43.15 -19.38
CA ALA A 468 -9.06 44.21 -20.37
C ALA A 468 -8.85 45.59 -19.75
N ALA A 469 -9.43 45.84 -18.56
CA ALA A 469 -9.26 47.09 -17.81
C ALA A 469 -7.93 47.15 -17.00
N HIS A 470 -7.29 46.01 -16.74
CA HIS A 470 -6.06 45.89 -15.94
C HIS A 470 -4.99 45.05 -16.66
N PRO A 471 -4.54 45.45 -17.87
CA PRO A 471 -3.63 44.65 -18.70
C PRO A 471 -2.27 44.40 -18.03
N ASP A 472 -1.70 45.41 -17.35
CA ASP A 472 -0.40 45.30 -16.68
C ASP A 472 -0.44 44.29 -15.52
N ASP A 473 -1.51 44.33 -14.73
CA ASP A 473 -1.73 43.41 -13.62
C ASP A 473 -1.90 41.95 -14.08
N MET A 474 -2.53 41.77 -15.22
CA MET A 474 -2.77 40.48 -15.85
C MET A 474 -1.49 39.92 -16.47
N GLN A 475 -0.72 40.76 -17.15
CA GLN A 475 0.57 40.39 -17.73
C GLN A 475 1.58 40.02 -16.64
N ALA A 476 1.71 40.82 -15.59
CA ALA A 476 2.58 40.53 -14.46
C ALA A 476 2.24 39.19 -13.78
N PHE A 477 0.94 38.91 -13.61
CA PHE A 477 0.49 37.64 -13.05
C PHE A 477 0.80 36.46 -13.98
N MET A 478 0.43 36.55 -15.27
CA MET A 478 0.56 35.46 -16.23
C MET A 478 2.00 35.12 -16.56
N SER A 479 2.87 36.12 -16.72
CA SER A 479 4.30 35.90 -16.95
C SER A 479 4.96 35.22 -15.75
N PHE A 480 4.70 35.71 -14.53
CA PHE A 480 5.37 35.18 -13.34
C PHE A 480 4.94 33.75 -12.99
N GLN A 481 3.64 33.43 -13.11
CA GLN A 481 3.18 32.06 -12.84
C GLN A 481 3.70 31.03 -13.85
N SER A 482 3.98 31.43 -15.10
CA SER A 482 4.46 30.51 -16.14
C SER A 482 5.94 30.13 -16.02
N GLU A 483 6.72 30.93 -15.30
CA GLU A 483 8.19 30.82 -15.29
C GLU A 483 8.74 30.06 -14.06
N SER A 484 7.93 29.86 -13.00
CA SER A 484 8.38 29.20 -11.77
C SER A 484 7.75 27.83 -11.55
N ALA A 485 8.58 26.79 -11.55
CA ALA A 485 8.17 25.43 -11.19
C ALA A 485 7.66 25.33 -9.73
N ALA A 486 8.19 26.16 -8.82
CA ALA A 486 7.78 26.16 -7.42
C ALA A 486 6.32 26.60 -7.22
N ILE A 487 5.81 27.48 -8.09
CA ILE A 487 4.40 27.90 -8.11
C ILE A 487 3.50 26.73 -8.51
N TRP A 488 3.87 25.98 -9.54
CA TRP A 488 3.10 24.83 -10.00
C TRP A 488 3.13 23.67 -9.00
N ASP A 489 4.27 23.41 -8.39
CA ASP A 489 4.38 22.44 -7.29
C ASP A 489 3.48 22.85 -6.12
N TRP A 490 3.45 24.15 -5.75
CA TRP A 490 2.57 24.69 -4.71
C TRP A 490 1.08 24.57 -5.05
N LEU A 491 0.67 24.94 -6.28
CA LEU A 491 -0.72 24.82 -6.73
C LEU A 491 -1.18 23.36 -6.80
N SER A 492 -0.31 22.44 -7.23
CA SER A 492 -0.64 21.01 -7.33
C SER A 492 -0.80 20.32 -5.99
N GLY A 493 -0.13 20.84 -4.94
CA GLY A 493 -0.27 20.38 -3.56
C GLY A 493 -1.50 20.95 -2.84
N HIS A 494 -2.22 21.89 -3.46
CA HIS A 494 -3.36 22.56 -2.84
C HIS A 494 -4.60 21.67 -2.80
N ARG A 495 -5.24 21.58 -1.63
CA ARG A 495 -6.42 20.72 -1.40
C ARG A 495 -7.69 21.22 -2.09
N ASP A 496 -7.87 22.53 -2.15
CA ASP A 496 -9.08 23.13 -2.73
C ASP A 496 -9.14 22.98 -4.26
N TYR A 497 -10.34 22.69 -4.77
CA TYR A 497 -10.63 22.58 -6.19
C TYR A 497 -10.76 23.95 -6.90
N GLU A 498 -10.87 25.04 -6.12
CA GLU A 498 -10.86 26.44 -6.58
C GLU A 498 -9.90 27.24 -5.69
N ILE A 499 -8.78 27.66 -6.27
CA ILE A 499 -7.75 28.45 -5.61
C ILE A 499 -7.86 29.89 -6.06
N THR A 500 -7.83 30.79 -5.09
CA THR A 500 -7.95 32.23 -5.23
C THR A 500 -6.84 32.89 -4.42
N SER A 501 -6.67 34.19 -4.58
CA SER A 501 -5.71 34.95 -3.76
C SER A 501 -6.00 34.91 -2.24
N ARG A 502 -7.17 34.45 -1.81
CA ARG A 502 -7.56 34.36 -0.40
C ARG A 502 -7.12 33.06 0.27
N ASN A 503 -7.15 31.94 -0.45
CA ASN A 503 -6.81 30.62 0.07
C ASN A 503 -5.48 30.08 -0.47
N PHE A 504 -4.83 30.73 -1.45
CA PHE A 504 -3.58 30.27 -2.06
C PHE A 504 -2.46 29.88 -1.06
N LEU A 505 -2.35 30.57 0.07
CA LEU A 505 -1.38 30.25 1.13
C LEU A 505 -1.93 29.27 2.20
N SER A 506 -3.24 29.00 2.16
CA SER A 506 -3.97 28.06 3.03
C SER A 506 -4.02 26.65 2.42
N ILE A 507 -2.85 26.13 2.06
CA ILE A 507 -2.70 24.91 1.25
C ILE A 507 -3.18 23.60 1.94
N TRP A 508 -3.29 23.57 3.28
CA TRP A 508 -3.62 22.38 4.09
C TRP A 508 -4.87 22.55 4.98
N GLY A 509 -5.64 23.63 4.80
CA GLY A 509 -6.88 23.92 5.54
C GLY A 509 -8.03 22.97 5.22
#